data_AF-A0A3D4BBH2-F1
#
_entry.id   AF-A0A3D4BBH2-F1
#
_cell.length_a   1.000
_cell.length_b   1.000
_cell.length_c   1.000
_cell.angle_alpha   90.00
_cell.angle_beta   90.00
_cell.angle_gamma   90.00
#
_symmetry.space_group_name_H-M   'P 1'
#
loop_
_entity.id
_entity.type
_entity.pdbx_description
1 polymer ?
#
loop_
_entity_poly.entity_id
_entity_poly.type
_entity_poly.pdbx_seq_one_letter_code
_entity_poly.pdbx_strand_id
1 'polypeptide(L)'
;MDREIGEYLIGNLEDDGLLGISLEYVASELEFISGKLQIKKRPIQSEAFLEVDVSGVQMEVEEVERVLKIIQTLEPTGVGARSIQECLLLQLQAMELGDSLAAKLVSEHWEDVRNRRIAAIKKMVKANVEDIQHALKIIAGLNPHPGLTISDA
;
A
#
# COMPACT_ATOMS: atom_id res chain seq x y z
N MET A 1 -8.45 17.39 8.15
CA MET A 1 -7.16 16.72 7.89
C MET A 1 -7.30 15.21 7.83
N ASP A 2 -7.24 14.46 8.93
CA ASP A 2 -7.30 12.97 8.87
C ASP A 2 -8.53 12.44 8.11
N ARG A 3 -9.71 13.04 8.33
CA ARG A 3 -10.92 12.71 7.59
C ARG A 3 -10.79 12.92 6.08
N GLU A 4 -10.23 14.05 5.65
CA GLU A 4 -10.08 14.40 4.23
C GLU A 4 -9.05 13.48 3.56
N ILE A 5 -7.94 13.20 4.25
CA ILE A 5 -6.94 12.22 3.81
C ILE A 5 -7.60 10.84 3.67
N GLY A 6 -8.41 10.44 4.65
CA GLY A 6 -9.10 9.17 4.63
C GLY A 6 -10.09 9.05 3.47
N GLU A 7 -10.93 10.07 3.27
CA GLU A 7 -11.87 10.15 2.15
C GLU A 7 -11.14 10.09 0.81
N TYR A 8 -10.02 10.79 0.67
CA TYR A 8 -9.22 10.79 -0.55
C TYR A 8 -8.56 9.43 -0.82
N LEU A 9 -7.94 8.82 0.19
CA LEU A 9 -7.32 7.49 0.07
C LEU A 9 -8.36 6.42 -0.29
N ILE A 10 -9.51 6.40 0.40
CA ILE A 10 -10.60 5.45 0.11
C ILE A 10 -11.15 5.66 -1.30
N GLY A 11 -11.32 6.92 -1.72
CA GLY A 11 -11.81 7.26 -3.07
C GLY A 11 -10.83 6.92 -4.20
N ASN A 12 -9.57 6.57 -3.88
CA ASN A 12 -8.55 6.17 -4.84
C ASN A 12 -8.09 4.72 -4.68
N LEU A 13 -8.86 3.90 -3.95
CA LEU A 13 -8.68 2.45 -4.00
C LEU A 13 -9.14 1.92 -5.35
N GLU A 14 -8.40 0.97 -5.90
CA GLU A 14 -8.81 0.22 -7.09
C GLU A 14 -9.93 -0.79 -6.74
N ASP A 15 -10.59 -1.34 -7.77
CA ASP A 15 -11.66 -2.33 -7.60
C ASP A 15 -11.20 -3.58 -6.82
N ASP A 16 -9.91 -3.87 -6.86
CA ASP A 16 -9.31 -4.99 -6.13
C ASP A 16 -8.99 -4.68 -4.66
N GLY A 17 -9.24 -3.44 -4.22
CA GLY A 17 -9.05 -2.96 -2.85
C GLY A 17 -7.64 -2.46 -2.54
N LEU A 18 -6.73 -2.44 -3.53
CA LEU A 18 -5.37 -1.91 -3.37
C LEU A 18 -5.33 -0.41 -3.63
N LEU A 19 -4.34 0.28 -3.04
CA LEU A 19 -4.10 1.69 -3.31
C LEU A 19 -3.20 1.85 -4.54
N GLY A 20 -3.76 2.32 -5.65
CA GLY A 20 -3.06 2.49 -6.93
C GLY A 20 -2.24 3.77 -7.07
N ILE A 21 -2.28 4.65 -6.07
CA ILE A 21 -1.62 5.97 -6.09
C ILE A 21 -0.55 6.10 -5.01
N SER A 22 0.49 6.90 -5.29
CA SER A 22 1.58 7.12 -4.34
C SER A 22 1.18 8.11 -3.24
N LEU A 23 1.76 7.97 -2.05
CA LEU A 23 1.44 8.86 -0.92
C LEU A 23 1.97 10.28 -1.14
N GLU A 24 3.06 10.43 -1.88
CA GLU A 24 3.59 11.72 -2.31
C GLU A 24 2.59 12.43 -3.23
N TYR A 25 1.95 11.69 -4.13
CA TYR A 25 0.90 12.25 -4.98
C TYR A 25 -0.31 12.69 -4.14
N VAL A 26 -0.80 11.83 -3.23
CA VAL A 26 -1.90 12.18 -2.31
C VAL A 26 -1.59 13.44 -1.50
N ALA A 27 -0.40 13.52 -0.91
CA ALA A 27 0.03 14.69 -0.16
C ALA A 27 -0.01 15.93 -1.05
N SER A 28 0.65 15.89 -2.22
CA SER A 28 0.70 17.03 -3.15
C SER A 28 -0.68 17.50 -3.63
N GLU A 29 -1.61 16.57 -3.88
CA GLU A 29 -2.94 16.90 -4.37
C GLU A 29 -3.82 17.51 -3.27
N LEU A 30 -3.77 16.97 -2.05
CA LEU A 30 -4.51 17.54 -0.91
C LEU A 30 -3.97 18.92 -0.50
N GLU A 31 -2.67 19.15 -0.66
CA GLU A 31 -2.05 20.47 -0.51
C GLU A 31 -2.59 21.49 -1.53
N PHE A 32 -2.77 21.07 -2.78
CA PHE A 32 -3.37 21.89 -3.83
C PHE A 32 -4.86 22.18 -3.54
N ILE A 33 -5.65 21.14 -3.25
CA ILE A 33 -7.10 21.25 -3.02
C ILE A 33 -7.42 22.09 -1.77
N SER A 34 -6.63 21.95 -0.70
CA SER A 34 -6.82 22.74 0.52
C SER A 34 -6.48 24.23 0.36
N GLY A 35 -6.05 24.67 -0.83
CA GLY A 35 -5.69 26.05 -1.14
C GLY A 35 -4.41 26.52 -0.45
N LYS A 36 -3.66 25.58 0.14
CA LYS A 36 -2.37 25.88 0.79
C LYS A 36 -1.28 26.07 -0.25
N LEU A 37 -1.37 25.41 -1.41
CA LEU A 37 -0.51 25.69 -2.56
C LEU A 37 -0.96 26.97 -3.28
N GLN A 38 -0.28 28.09 -3.05
CA GLN A 38 -0.62 29.35 -3.72
C GLN A 38 0.10 29.51 -5.06
N ILE A 39 -0.65 29.55 -6.16
CA ILE A 39 -0.14 30.03 -7.45
C ILE A 39 0.06 31.55 -7.36
N LYS A 40 1.27 32.02 -7.08
CA LYS A 40 1.60 33.45 -7.23
C LYS A 40 1.75 33.77 -8.72
N LYS A 41 0.69 34.28 -9.34
CA LYS A 41 0.78 34.88 -10.68
C LYS A 41 1.69 36.11 -10.63
N ARG A 42 2.95 35.99 -11.05
CA ARG A 42 3.72 37.14 -11.53
C ARG A 42 3.35 37.40 -12.99
N PRO A 43 3.15 38.66 -13.42
CA PRO A 43 2.96 38.94 -14.83
C PRO A 43 4.31 38.68 -15.54
N ILE A 44 4.35 37.72 -16.46
CA ILE A 44 5.56 37.38 -17.21
C ILE A 44 5.32 37.63 -18.70
N GLN A 45 6.27 38.34 -19.30
CA GLN A 45 6.35 38.53 -20.74
C GLN A 45 6.81 37.22 -21.40
N SER A 46 5.96 36.76 -22.32
CA SER A 46 6.20 35.88 -23.47
C SER A 46 6.51 34.38 -23.35
N GLU A 47 7.09 33.79 -22.29
CA GLU A 47 7.27 32.32 -22.25
C GLU A 47 7.04 31.78 -20.83
N ALA A 48 5.92 31.07 -20.65
CA ALA A 48 5.38 30.73 -19.33
C ALA A 48 6.00 29.45 -18.74
N PHE A 49 6.92 29.62 -17.79
CA PHE A 49 7.11 28.66 -16.70
C PHE A 49 6.40 29.21 -15.46
N LEU A 50 5.46 28.43 -14.89
CA LEU A 50 4.83 28.74 -13.61
C LEU A 50 5.80 28.37 -12.49
N GLU A 51 6.35 29.36 -11.79
CA GLU A 51 7.05 29.12 -10.52
C GLU A 51 5.99 28.87 -9.42
N VAL A 52 5.94 27.64 -8.92
CA VAL A 52 5.08 27.25 -7.79
C VAL A 52 5.81 27.59 -6.49
N ASP A 53 5.20 28.44 -5.65
CA ASP A 53 5.71 28.77 -4.32
C ASP A 53 5.29 27.68 -3.33
N VAL A 54 6.20 26.72 -3.11
CA VAL A 54 6.02 25.58 -2.20
C VAL A 54 6.37 25.90 -0.73
N SER A 55 6.72 27.15 -0.40
CA SER A 55 7.26 27.50 0.93
C SER A 55 6.25 27.53 2.08
N GLY A 56 4.99 27.13 1.85
CA GLY A 56 3.90 27.23 2.82
C GLY A 56 3.06 25.96 3.01
N VAL A 57 3.47 24.82 2.46
CA VAL A 57 2.73 23.57 2.59
C VAL A 57 3.63 22.41 2.99
N GLN A 58 3.18 21.66 3.99
CA GLN A 58 3.88 20.54 4.62
C GLN A 58 2.85 19.51 5.09
N MET A 59 2.01 18.99 4.21
CA MET A 59 1.45 17.67 4.47
C MET A 59 2.59 16.69 4.29
N GLU A 60 3.25 16.37 5.39
CA GLU A 60 4.29 15.37 5.42
C GLU A 60 3.69 14.03 4.96
N VAL A 61 4.41 13.30 4.10
CA VAL A 61 3.97 11.99 3.58
C VAL A 61 3.63 11.04 4.73
N GLU A 62 4.30 11.23 5.86
CA GLU A 62 4.10 10.58 7.15
C GLU A 62 2.69 10.75 7.71
N GLU A 63 2.04 11.89 7.48
CA GLU A 63 0.65 12.13 7.88
C GLU A 63 -0.32 11.31 7.02
N VAL A 64 -0.07 11.25 5.70
CA VAL A 64 -0.84 10.37 4.80
C VAL A 64 -0.62 8.91 5.16
N GLU A 65 0.63 8.51 5.42
CA GLU A 65 0.98 7.14 5.82
C GLU A 65 0.30 6.74 7.14
N ARG A 66 0.21 7.66 8.11
CA ARG A 66 -0.49 7.41 9.38
C ARG A 66 -1.96 7.10 9.14
N VAL A 67 -2.64 7.87 8.30
CA VAL A 67 -4.06 7.65 7.99
C VAL A 67 -4.24 6.38 7.16
N LEU A 68 -3.34 6.10 6.21
CA LEU A 68 -3.33 4.85 5.47
C LEU A 68 -3.25 3.64 6.41
N LYS A 69 -2.37 3.68 7.42
CA LYS A 69 -2.26 2.60 8.42
C LYS A 69 -3.56 2.37 9.18
N ILE A 70 -4.35 3.42 9.44
CA ILE A 70 -5.68 3.28 10.04
C ILE A 70 -6.63 2.59 9.06
N ILE A 71 -6.65 3.01 7.79
CA ILE A 71 -7.47 2.37 6.74
C ILE A 71 -7.11 0.88 6.60
N GLN A 72 -5.83 0.53 6.68
CA GLN A 72 -5.34 -0.85 6.60
C GLN A 72 -5.78 -1.75 7.78
N THR A 73 -6.35 -1.18 8.85
CA THR A 73 -6.99 -1.94 9.95
C THR A 73 -8.47 -2.24 9.73
N LEU A 74 -9.06 -1.71 8.66
CA LEU A 74 -10.46 -1.94 8.31
C LEU A 74 -10.65 -3.30 7.62
N GLU A 75 -11.91 -3.71 7.52
CA GLU A 75 -12.30 -4.92 6.78
C GLU A 75 -12.73 -4.57 5.34
N PRO A 76 -12.45 -5.44 4.36
CA PRO A 76 -11.72 -6.70 4.48
C PRO A 76 -10.21 -6.51 4.72
N THR A 77 -9.63 -7.34 5.59
CA THR A 77 -8.20 -7.32 5.91
C THR A 77 -7.33 -7.30 4.65
N GLY A 78 -6.43 -6.32 4.55
CA GLY A 78 -5.55 -6.09 3.39
C GLY A 78 -5.99 -4.95 2.47
N VAL A 79 -7.19 -4.38 2.68
CA VAL A 79 -7.62 -3.14 2.01
C VAL A 79 -6.63 -2.01 2.23
N GLY A 80 -6.38 -1.22 1.20
CA GLY A 80 -5.43 -0.11 1.24
C GLY A 80 -3.96 -0.56 1.25
N ALA A 81 -3.67 -1.83 0.99
CA ALA A 81 -2.31 -2.24 0.68
C ALA A 81 -1.85 -1.60 -0.64
N ARG A 82 -0.57 -1.21 -0.72
CA ARG A 82 0.05 -0.60 -1.91
C ARG A 82 0.56 -1.64 -2.90
N SER A 83 0.47 -2.92 -2.54
CA SER A 83 0.84 -4.04 -3.39
C SER A 83 0.21 -5.34 -2.87
N ILE A 84 0.15 -6.36 -3.73
CA ILE A 84 -0.25 -7.71 -3.34
C ILE A 84 0.65 -8.22 -2.19
N GLN A 85 1.96 -7.96 -2.24
CA GLN A 85 2.88 -8.40 -1.21
C GLN A 85 2.54 -7.79 0.16
N GLU A 86 2.27 -6.48 0.21
CA GLU A 86 1.83 -5.80 1.42
C GLU A 86 0.46 -6.30 1.90
N CYS A 87 -0.47 -6.54 0.98
CA CYS A 87 -1.80 -7.09 1.29
C CYS A 87 -1.69 -8.43 2.03
N LEU A 88 -0.87 -9.35 1.50
CA LEU A 88 -0.64 -10.65 2.12
C LEU A 88 0.06 -10.53 3.48
N LEU A 89 0.99 -9.59 3.64
CA LEU A 89 1.64 -9.35 4.94
C LEU A 89 0.67 -8.81 5.99
N LEU A 90 -0.23 -7.89 5.62
CA LEU A 90 -1.28 -7.39 6.52
C LEU A 90 -2.19 -8.53 6.99
N GLN A 91 -2.59 -9.43 6.08
CA GLN A 91 -3.39 -10.60 6.44
C GLN A 91 -2.65 -11.57 7.36
N LEU A 92 -1.38 -11.84 7.08
CA LEU A 92 -0.55 -12.68 7.96
C LEU A 92 -0.38 -12.05 9.34
N GLN A 93 -0.22 -10.73 9.42
CA GLN A 93 -0.13 -10.02 10.69
C GLN A 93 -1.45 -10.12 11.49
N ALA A 94 -2.60 -9.94 10.84
CA ALA A 94 -3.91 -10.07 11.48
C ALA A 94 -4.19 -11.49 12.00
N MET A 95 -3.61 -12.51 11.38
CA MET A 95 -3.70 -13.91 11.81
C MET A 95 -2.68 -14.30 12.89
N GLU A 96 -1.94 -13.34 13.47
CA GLU A 96 -0.83 -13.57 14.41
C GLU A 96 0.32 -14.41 13.80
N LEU A 97 0.47 -14.37 12.47
CA LEU A 97 1.50 -15.08 11.70
C LEU A 97 2.59 -14.14 11.16
N GLY A 98 2.71 -12.92 11.68
CA GLY A 98 3.69 -11.92 11.23
C GLY A 98 5.16 -12.36 11.36
N ASP A 99 5.47 -13.22 12.33
CA ASP A 99 6.82 -13.79 12.54
C ASP A 99 6.98 -15.20 11.94
N SER A 100 5.98 -15.68 11.21
CA SER A 100 5.97 -17.04 10.67
C SER A 100 6.89 -17.19 9.45
N LEU A 101 7.17 -18.44 9.09
CA LEU A 101 7.85 -18.74 7.83
C LEU A 101 7.04 -18.21 6.62
N ALA A 102 5.72 -18.21 6.67
CA ALA A 102 4.88 -17.66 5.60
C ALA A 102 5.14 -16.16 5.42
N ALA A 103 5.19 -15.39 6.51
CA ALA A 103 5.50 -13.96 6.47
C ALA A 103 6.90 -13.72 5.92
N LYS A 104 7.90 -14.49 6.36
CA LYS A 104 9.27 -14.41 5.82
C LYS A 104 9.33 -14.69 4.32
N LEU A 105 8.60 -15.71 3.84
CA LEU A 105 8.54 -16.03 2.41
C LEU A 105 7.93 -14.88 1.61
N VAL A 106 6.87 -14.25 2.12
CA VAL A 106 6.24 -13.11 1.46
C VAL A 106 7.11 -11.87 1.54
N SER A 107 7.77 -11.56 2.65
CA SER A 107 8.57 -10.33 2.80
C SER A 107 9.92 -10.39 2.06
N GLU A 108 10.64 -11.51 2.13
CA GLU A 108 12.03 -11.61 1.64
C GLU A 108 12.16 -12.39 0.32
N HIS A 109 11.19 -13.25 0.01
CA HIS A 109 11.28 -14.20 -1.11
C HIS A 109 10.06 -14.14 -2.06
N TRP A 110 9.39 -12.99 -2.11
CA TRP A 110 8.14 -12.81 -2.87
C TRP A 110 8.25 -13.25 -4.33
N GLU A 111 9.34 -12.88 -5.01
CA GLU A 111 9.58 -13.24 -6.40
C GLU A 111 9.70 -14.74 -6.63
N ASP A 112 10.21 -15.49 -5.65
CA ASP A 112 10.27 -16.95 -5.74
C ASP A 112 8.91 -17.59 -5.41
N VAL A 113 8.18 -17.02 -4.46
CA VAL A 113 6.81 -17.45 -4.12
C VAL A 113 5.87 -17.26 -5.32
N ARG A 114 5.83 -16.05 -5.90
CA ARG A 114 4.99 -15.70 -7.05
C ARG A 114 5.26 -16.59 -8.26
N ASN A 115 6.54 -16.86 -8.52
CA ASN A 115 6.96 -17.70 -9.65
C ASN A 115 7.03 -19.20 -9.32
N ARG A 116 6.57 -19.63 -8.13
CA ARG A 116 6.57 -21.02 -7.65
C ARG A 116 7.95 -21.69 -7.71
N ARG A 117 9.03 -20.95 -7.49
CA ARG A 117 10.43 -21.43 -7.53
C ARG A 117 10.85 -22.13 -6.24
N ILE A 118 10.18 -23.24 -5.91
CA ILE A 118 10.35 -23.96 -4.64
C ILE A 118 11.80 -24.39 -4.38
N ALA A 119 12.52 -24.79 -5.44
CA ALA A 119 13.92 -25.17 -5.34
C ALA A 119 14.84 -24.01 -4.91
N ALA A 120 14.54 -22.77 -5.32
CA ALA A 120 15.26 -21.58 -4.91
C ALA A 120 14.95 -21.24 -3.44
N ILE A 121 13.67 -21.24 -3.07
CA ILE A 121 13.20 -21.04 -1.69
C ILE A 121 13.91 -22.00 -0.73
N LYS A 122 13.94 -23.29 -1.05
CA LYS A 122 14.60 -24.32 -0.24
C LYS A 122 16.07 -24.03 0.04
N LYS A 123 16.80 -23.47 -0.94
CA LYS A 123 18.23 -23.15 -0.80
C LYS A 123 18.46 -21.95 0.13
N MET A 124 17.55 -20.97 0.13
CA MET A 124 17.73 -19.71 0.86
C MET A 124 17.24 -19.77 2.30
N VAL A 125 16.09 -20.39 2.54
CA VAL A 125 15.35 -20.29 3.81
C VAL A 125 15.93 -21.17 4.93
N LYS A 126 16.75 -22.17 4.59
CA LYS A 126 17.31 -23.16 5.54
C LYS A 126 16.24 -23.83 6.44
N ALA A 127 15.02 -23.99 5.94
CA ALA A 127 13.95 -24.76 6.58
C ALA A 127 13.78 -26.13 5.92
N ASN A 128 13.10 -27.04 6.60
CA ASN A 128 12.78 -28.34 6.02
C ASN A 128 11.69 -28.20 4.93
N VAL A 129 11.52 -29.22 4.09
CA VAL A 129 10.58 -29.15 2.95
C VAL A 129 9.12 -29.08 3.43
N GLU A 130 8.79 -29.76 4.52
CA GLU A 130 7.44 -29.82 5.08
C GLU A 130 6.99 -28.45 5.60
N ASP A 131 7.87 -27.72 6.30
CA ASP A 131 7.65 -26.36 6.78
C ASP A 131 7.44 -25.40 5.62
N ILE A 132 8.25 -25.50 4.56
CA ILE A 132 8.11 -24.67 3.36
C ILE A 132 6.77 -24.95 2.67
N GLN A 133 6.39 -26.22 2.53
CA GLN A 133 5.10 -26.59 1.94
C GLN A 133 3.93 -26.09 2.79
N HIS A 134 4.03 -26.18 4.12
CA HIS A 134 3.02 -25.65 5.03
C HIS A 134 2.89 -24.14 4.90
N ALA A 135 4.00 -23.40 4.90
CA ALA A 135 4.02 -21.95 4.71
C ALA A 135 3.41 -21.53 3.36
N LEU A 136 3.74 -22.23 2.27
CA LEU A 136 3.16 -21.97 0.95
C LEU A 136 1.66 -22.27 0.90
N LYS A 137 1.20 -23.28 1.64
CA LYS A 137 -0.23 -23.59 1.76
C LYS A 137 -0.98 -22.48 2.50
N ILE A 138 -0.40 -21.90 3.55
CA ILE A 138 -0.95 -20.74 4.24
C ILE A 138 -1.08 -19.57 3.25
N ILE A 139 0.01 -19.22 2.56
CA ILE A 139 0.03 -18.11 1.58
C ILE A 139 -1.02 -18.33 0.48
N ALA A 140 -1.17 -19.55 -0.04
CA ALA A 140 -2.15 -19.87 -1.07
C ALA A 140 -3.62 -19.76 -0.60
N GLY A 141 -3.87 -19.75 0.71
CA GLY A 141 -5.20 -19.55 1.29
C GLY A 141 -5.56 -18.09 1.58
N LEU A 142 -4.62 -17.16 1.41
CA LEU A 142 -4.83 -15.72 1.59
C LEU A 142 -5.50 -15.10 0.36
N ASN A 143 -6.10 -13.92 0.52
CA ASN A 143 -6.76 -13.21 -0.57
C ASN A 143 -5.90 -12.04 -1.09
N PRO A 144 -5.33 -12.11 -2.30
CA PRO A 144 -4.53 -11.02 -2.85
C PRO A 144 -5.34 -9.78 -3.26
N HIS A 145 -6.67 -9.90 -3.44
CA HIS A 145 -7.56 -8.84 -3.93
C HIS A 145 -8.75 -8.68 -2.97
N PRO A 146 -8.57 -7.99 -1.83
CA PRO A 146 -9.58 -7.89 -0.79
C PRO A 146 -10.86 -7.19 -1.25
N GLY A 147 -10.79 -6.21 -2.15
CA GLY A 147 -11.96 -5.46 -2.66
C GLY A 147 -12.99 -6.34 -3.40
N LEU A 148 -12.55 -7.43 -4.02
CA LEU A 148 -13.42 -8.35 -4.75
C LEU A 148 -14.30 -9.23 -3.84
N THR A 149 -14.07 -9.24 -2.53
CA THR A 149 -14.92 -9.99 -1.58
C THR A 149 -16.22 -9.28 -1.24
N ILE A 150 -16.33 -7.99 -1.58
CA ILE A 150 -17.46 -7.11 -1.21
C ILE A 150 -18.55 -7.10 -2.31
N SER A 151 -18.36 -7.81 -3.44
CA SER A 151 -19.25 -7.70 -4.60
C SER A 151 -20.61 -8.41 -4.47
N ASP A 152 -20.91 -9.07 -3.35
CA ASP A 152 -22.13 -9.86 -3.14
C ASP A 152 -23.05 -9.34 -2.01
N ALA A 153 -23.03 -8.02 -1.73
CA ALA A 153 -23.93 -7.38 -0.74
C ALA A 153 -25.08 -6.59 -1.38
#